data_AF-A0A1Y3NC92-F1
#
_entry.id   AF-A0A1Y3NC92-F1
#
_cell.length_a   1.000
_cell.length_b   1.000
_cell.length_c   1.000
_cell.angle_alpha   90.00
_cell.angle_beta   90.00
_cell.angle_gamma   90.00
#
_symmetry.space_group_name_H-M   'P 1'
#
loop_
_entity.id
_entity.type
_entity.pdbx_description
1 polymer ?
#
loop_
_entity_poly.entity_id
_entity_poly.type
_entity_poly.pdbx_seq_one_letter_code
_entity_poly.pdbx_strand_id
1 'polypeptide(L)'
;MNNCLINARRLACALEDLDYFNILCDINCKIPSDTAAIVTQDYKPCLPVVAFEIKSEYKKNQPQVTEANLSKLLKIHGWIVPCYELPPNEQNRTILRIVIRESHSEELINYLYKNIYQSIEDLITGNEQEIDKKKKTSSMNYVNDQSQVNTEIDNSKERNETKTKWGVC
;
A
#
# COMPACT_ATOMS: atom_id res chain seq x y z
N MET A 1 -11.37 13.15 11.32
CA MET A 1 -10.06 13.45 11.92
C MET A 1 -9.32 12.26 12.56
N ASN A 2 -9.93 11.37 13.38
CA ASN A 2 -9.18 10.23 13.97
C ASN A 2 -8.99 9.00 13.07
N ASN A 3 -9.69 8.93 11.94
CA ASN A 3 -9.68 7.75 11.07
C ASN A 3 -8.29 7.43 10.50
N CYS A 4 -7.48 8.45 10.19
CA CYS A 4 -6.13 8.24 9.64
C CYS A 4 -5.19 7.57 10.65
N LEU A 5 -5.21 7.99 11.93
CA LEU A 5 -4.39 7.38 12.98
C LEU A 5 -4.85 5.97 13.32
N ILE A 6 -6.16 5.72 13.35
CA ILE A 6 -6.71 4.37 13.57
C ILE A 6 -6.27 3.44 12.44
N ASN A 7 -6.39 3.88 11.19
CA ASN A 7 -5.97 3.10 10.02
C ASN A 7 -4.44 2.89 10.00
N ALA A 8 -3.65 3.87 10.45
CA ALA A 8 -2.21 3.73 10.55
C ALA A 8 -1.80 2.70 11.61
N ARG A 9 -2.48 2.70 12.76
CA ARG A 9 -2.29 1.69 13.81
C ARG A 9 -2.64 0.29 13.33
N ARG A 10 -3.77 0.13 12.64
CA ARG A 10 -4.19 -1.15 12.06
C ARG A 10 -3.15 -1.69 11.09
N LEU A 11 -2.68 -0.85 10.15
CA LEU A 11 -1.64 -1.24 9.21
C LEU A 11 -0.33 -1.60 9.91
N ALA A 12 0.12 -0.75 10.85
CA ALA A 12 1.35 -1.00 11.60
C ALA A 12 1.26 -2.32 12.38
N CYS A 13 0.18 -2.54 13.13
CA CYS A 13 -0.05 -3.78 13.88
C CYS A 13 -0.04 -5.00 12.95
N ALA A 14 -0.75 -4.94 11.82
CA ALA A 14 -0.78 -6.03 10.86
C ALA A 14 0.60 -6.32 10.22
N LEU A 15 1.44 -5.30 10.05
CA LEU A 15 2.81 -5.49 9.57
C LEU A 15 3.77 -5.95 10.67
N GLU A 16 3.52 -5.62 11.94
CA GLU A 16 4.26 -6.16 13.10
C GLU A 16 3.98 -7.65 13.31
N ASP A 17 2.74 -8.08 13.03
CA ASP A 17 2.35 -9.49 13.04
C ASP A 17 3.11 -10.30 11.97
N LEU A 18 3.61 -9.65 10.92
CA LEU A 18 4.48 -10.27 9.92
C LEU A 18 5.93 -10.25 10.40
N ASP A 19 6.57 -11.43 10.46
CA ASP A 19 7.96 -11.54 10.92
C ASP A 19 8.99 -10.93 9.93
N TYR A 20 8.55 -10.52 8.74
CA TYR A 20 9.42 -10.00 7.67
C TYR A 20 9.95 -8.58 7.90
N PHE A 21 9.21 -7.76 8.64
CA PHE A 21 9.46 -6.33 8.71
C PHE A 21 9.92 -5.89 10.09
N ASN A 22 10.74 -4.85 10.12
CA ASN A 22 11.05 -4.08 11.31
C ASN A 22 10.32 -2.73 11.19
N ILE A 23 9.39 -2.47 12.11
CA ILE A 23 8.61 -1.23 12.13
C ILE A 23 9.37 -0.15 12.90
N LEU A 24 9.57 1.00 12.27
CA LEU A 24 10.38 2.10 12.80
C LEU A 24 9.54 3.22 13.43
N CYS A 25 8.22 3.22 13.20
CA CYS A 25 7.32 4.27 13.66
C CYS A 25 6.70 3.97 15.03
N ASP A 26 6.64 4.98 15.91
CA ASP A 26 6.04 4.88 17.26
C ASP A 26 4.49 4.89 17.29
N ILE A 27 3.80 4.52 16.21
CA ILE A 27 2.34 4.69 16.09
C ILE A 27 1.55 3.85 17.11
N ASN A 28 2.07 2.66 17.43
CA ASN A 28 1.47 1.71 18.38
C ASN A 28 2.03 1.84 19.80
N CYS A 29 2.88 2.85 20.06
CA CYS A 29 3.47 3.08 21.37
C CYS A 29 2.41 3.60 22.35
N LYS A 30 2.08 2.78 23.35
CA LYS A 30 1.18 3.18 24.44
C LYS A 30 1.91 4.08 25.43
N ILE A 31 1.21 5.09 25.95
CA ILE A 31 1.76 5.95 26.99
C ILE A 31 1.76 5.15 28.30
N PRO A 32 2.87 5.14 29.07
CA PRO A 32 2.91 4.46 30.35
C PRO A 32 1.83 5.01 31.29
N SER A 33 1.23 4.10 32.07
CA SER A 33 0.04 4.37 32.89
C SER A 33 0.22 5.53 33.88
N ASP A 34 1.44 5.77 34.35
CA ASP A 34 1.74 6.83 35.32
C ASP A 34 1.50 8.24 34.75
N THR A 35 1.66 8.41 33.43
CA THR A 35 1.45 9.68 32.72
C THR A 35 0.08 9.75 32.03
N ALA A 36 -0.53 8.60 31.75
CA ALA A 36 -1.83 8.49 31.08
C ALA A 36 -2.99 9.05 31.93
N ALA A 37 -2.86 9.10 33.26
CA ALA A 37 -3.87 9.73 34.12
C ALA A 37 -4.02 11.25 33.90
N ILE A 38 -3.00 11.90 33.33
CA ILE A 38 -3.00 13.35 33.05
C ILE A 38 -3.45 13.65 31.61
N VAL A 39 -3.21 12.72 30.69
CA VAL A 39 -3.49 12.88 29.25
C VAL A 39 -4.58 11.90 28.85
N THR A 40 -5.72 12.38 28.36
CA THR A 40 -6.88 11.58 27.90
C THR A 40 -6.61 10.80 26.60
N GLN A 41 -5.41 10.25 26.38
CA GLN A 41 -5.01 9.50 25.19
C GLN A 41 -4.19 8.27 25.60
N ASP A 42 -4.55 7.10 25.06
CA ASP A 42 -3.88 5.82 25.37
C ASP A 42 -2.52 5.66 24.67
N TYR A 43 -2.29 6.40 23.59
CA TYR A 43 -1.14 6.26 22.68
C TYR A 43 -0.38 7.57 22.54
N LYS A 44 0.93 7.46 22.29
CA LYS A 44 1.80 8.59 22.06
C LYS A 44 1.30 9.40 20.84
N PRO A 45 1.20 10.74 20.94
CA PRO A 45 0.84 11.56 19.80
C PRO A 45 1.91 11.45 18.70
N CYS A 46 1.48 11.16 17.47
CA CYS A 46 2.35 10.92 16.33
C CYS A 46 1.67 11.35 15.02
N LEU A 47 2.45 11.39 13.94
CA LEU A 47 1.95 11.59 12.59
C LEU A 47 1.42 10.24 12.03
N PRO A 48 0.38 10.24 11.16
CA PRO A 48 -0.16 9.01 10.55
C PRO A 48 0.75 8.50 9.42
N VAL A 49 1.98 8.11 9.78
CA VAL A 49 3.03 7.67 8.85
C VAL A 49 3.62 6.36 9.33
N VAL A 50 3.46 5.32 8.52
CA VAL A 50 4.05 4.00 8.77
C VAL A 50 5.38 3.93 8.02
N ALA A 51 6.46 3.79 8.77
CA ALA A 51 7.81 3.61 8.22
C ALA A 51 8.35 2.26 8.67
N PHE A 52 8.88 1.48 7.73
CA PHE A 52 9.37 0.14 7.99
C PHE A 52 10.49 -0.24 7.04
N GLU A 53 11.29 -1.21 7.47
CA GLU A 53 12.34 -1.84 6.67
C GLU A 53 12.16 -3.35 6.70
N ILE A 54 12.77 -4.06 5.74
CA ILE A 54 12.82 -5.52 5.76
C ILE A 54 13.91 -5.95 6.75
N LYS A 55 13.65 -6.97 7.58
CA LYS A 55 14.65 -7.47 8.52
C LYS A 55 15.90 -7.95 7.76
N SER A 56 17.06 -7.70 8.36
CA SER A 56 18.37 -8.01 7.75
C SER A 56 18.58 -9.51 7.48
N GLU A 57 17.85 -10.38 8.19
CA GLU A 57 17.91 -11.84 8.03
C GLU A 57 17.46 -12.28 6.64
N TYR A 58 16.33 -11.74 6.17
CA TYR A 58 15.81 -12.06 4.83
C TYR A 58 16.69 -11.50 3.72
N LYS A 59 17.27 -10.31 3.91
CA LYS A 59 18.21 -9.70 2.96
C LYS A 59 19.49 -10.51 2.78
N LYS A 60 20.00 -11.12 3.86
CA LYS A 60 21.22 -11.94 3.83
C LYS A 60 20.98 -13.29 3.15
N ASN A 61 19.82 -13.89 3.41
CA ASN A 61 19.48 -15.21 2.87
C ASN A 61 19.16 -15.14 1.36
N GLN A 62 18.66 -14.00 0.88
CA GLN A 62 18.17 -13.85 -0.47
C GLN A 62 18.46 -12.43 -1.03
N PRO A 63 19.38 -12.29 -2.00
CA PRO A 63 19.77 -10.98 -2.52
C PRO A 63 18.66 -10.25 -3.30
N GLN A 64 17.63 -10.96 -3.76
CA GLN A 64 16.47 -10.36 -4.41
C GLN A 64 15.53 -9.64 -3.43
N VAL A 65 15.56 -9.99 -2.16
CA VAL A 65 14.69 -9.41 -1.11
C VAL A 65 15.28 -8.08 -0.66
N THR A 66 14.90 -7.02 -1.37
CA THR A 66 15.32 -5.64 -1.09
C THR A 66 14.11 -4.71 -1.06
N GLU A 67 14.17 -3.63 -0.30
CA GLU A 67 13.11 -2.61 -0.25
C GLU A 67 12.82 -2.02 -1.63
N ALA A 68 13.87 -1.85 -2.44
CA ALA A 68 13.75 -1.35 -3.81
C ALA A 68 12.92 -2.31 -4.68
N ASN A 69 13.12 -3.62 -4.56
CA ASN A 69 12.34 -4.60 -5.32
C ASN A 69 10.90 -4.70 -4.81
N LEU A 70 10.69 -4.65 -3.49
CA LEU A 70 9.34 -4.58 -2.92
C LEU A 70 8.58 -3.34 -3.40
N SER A 71 9.23 -2.15 -3.42
CA SER A 71 8.64 -0.92 -3.97
C SER A 71 8.30 -1.07 -5.45
N LYS A 72 9.16 -1.72 -6.26
CA LYS A 72 8.87 -2.00 -7.68
C LYS A 72 7.65 -2.92 -7.85
N LEU A 73 7.51 -3.97 -7.04
CA LEU A 73 6.36 -4.87 -7.09
C LEU A 73 5.07 -4.15 -6.70
N LEU A 74 5.12 -3.35 -5.62
CA LEU A 74 3.98 -2.52 -5.22
C LEU A 74 3.57 -1.54 -6.32
N LYS A 75 4.53 -1.00 -7.08
CA LYS A 75 4.25 -0.15 -8.25
C LYS A 75 3.50 -0.88 -9.35
N ILE A 76 3.74 -2.18 -9.56
CA ILE A 76 2.97 -3.00 -10.50
C ILE A 76 1.51 -3.14 -10.02
N HIS A 77 1.31 -3.25 -8.71
CA HIS A 77 -0.02 -3.23 -8.09
C HIS A 77 -0.69 -1.84 -8.07
N GLY A 78 -0.04 -0.81 -8.63
CA GLY A 78 -0.56 0.57 -8.67
C GLY A 78 -0.22 1.41 -7.43
N TRP A 79 0.57 0.89 -6.50
CA TRP A 79 0.96 1.59 -5.28
C TRP A 79 2.32 2.28 -5.42
N ILE A 80 2.38 3.57 -5.11
CA ILE A 80 3.63 4.33 -5.08
C ILE A 80 4.08 4.44 -3.63
N VAL A 81 4.99 3.54 -3.22
CA VAL A 81 5.60 3.57 -1.88
C VAL A 81 7.05 4.05 -2.00
N PRO A 82 7.37 5.26 -1.50
CA PRO A 82 8.74 5.76 -1.45
C PRO A 82 9.68 4.82 -0.71
N CYS A 83 10.84 4.59 -1.31
CA CYS A 83 11.96 3.81 -0.77
C CYS A 83 13.19 4.71 -0.77
N TYR A 84 13.76 5.00 0.40
CA TYR A 84 14.93 5.89 0.51
C TYR A 84 15.88 5.45 1.61
N GLU A 85 17.15 5.80 1.43
CA GLU A 85 18.21 5.59 2.40
C GLU A 85 18.14 6.66 3.50
N LEU A 86 18.43 6.24 4.73
CA LEU A 86 18.49 7.15 5.88
C LEU A 86 19.72 8.07 5.82
N PRO A 87 19.69 9.21 6.55
CA PRO A 87 20.76 10.22 6.53
C PRO A 87 22.15 9.66 6.92
N PRO A 88 23.24 10.41 6.66
CA PRO A 88 24.64 9.95 6.74
C PRO A 88 25.06 9.14 7.97
N ASN A 89 24.45 9.37 9.13
CA ASN A 89 24.77 8.62 10.35
C ASN A 89 24.16 7.20 10.37
N GLU A 90 23.31 6.86 9.40
CA GLU A 90 22.55 5.60 9.31
C GLU A 90 22.32 5.16 7.84
N GLN A 91 23.25 5.47 6.94
CA GLN A 91 23.14 5.21 5.48
C GLN A 91 22.94 3.74 5.08
N ASN A 92 23.25 2.80 5.98
CA ASN A 92 23.11 1.36 5.70
C ASN A 92 21.67 0.86 5.78
N ARG A 93 20.71 1.73 6.10
CA ARG A 93 19.30 1.39 6.24
C ARG A 93 18.47 2.08 5.16
N THR A 94 17.71 1.26 4.44
CA THR A 94 16.75 1.70 3.44
C THR A 94 15.36 1.42 3.96
N ILE A 95 14.49 2.42 3.92
CA ILE A 95 13.15 2.34 4.51
C ILE A 95 12.07 2.58 3.46
N LEU A 96 10.92 1.96 3.68
CA LEU A 96 9.67 2.23 2.99
C LEU A 96 8.81 3.14 3.86
N ARG A 97 8.17 4.14 3.25
CA ARG A 97 7.33 5.11 3.97
C ARG A 97 5.94 5.22 3.37
N ILE A 98 4.92 4.92 4.16
CA ILE A 98 3.51 5.03 3.79
C ILE A 98 2.87 6.12 4.64
N VAL A 99 2.29 7.13 3.98
CA VAL A 99 1.56 8.22 4.64
C VAL A 99 0.07 7.96 4.51
N ILE A 100 -0.65 7.88 5.62
CA ILE A 100 -2.09 7.65 5.62
C ILE A 100 -2.82 8.99 5.71
N ARG A 101 -3.69 9.22 4.73
CA ARG A 101 -4.50 10.43 4.63
C ARG A 101 -5.92 10.17 5.13
N GLU A 102 -6.67 11.22 5.39
CA GLU A 102 -8.07 11.11 5.82
C GLU A 102 -8.97 10.42 4.78
N SER A 103 -8.66 10.57 3.49
CA SER A 103 -9.41 9.93 2.40
C SER A 103 -9.16 8.43 2.24
N HIS A 104 -8.19 7.85 2.95
CA HIS A 104 -7.93 6.42 2.86
C HIS A 104 -8.93 5.64 3.72
N SER A 105 -9.82 4.90 3.07
CA SER A 105 -10.76 4.00 3.74
C SER A 105 -10.05 2.80 4.36
N GLU A 106 -10.70 2.15 5.34
CA GLU A 106 -10.19 0.92 5.95
C GLU A 106 -9.97 -0.19 4.92
N GLU A 107 -10.89 -0.35 3.97
CA GLU A 107 -10.78 -1.33 2.89
C GLU A 107 -9.55 -1.09 2.02
N LEU A 108 -9.25 0.17 1.70
CA LEU A 108 -8.08 0.53 0.90
C LEU A 108 -6.78 0.11 1.61
N ILE A 109 -6.72 0.28 2.94
CA ILE A 109 -5.59 -0.16 3.76
C ILE A 109 -5.49 -1.69 3.78
N ASN A 110 -6.61 -2.41 3.87
CA ASN A 110 -6.61 -3.86 3.79
C ASN A 110 -6.13 -4.38 2.43
N TYR A 111 -6.50 -3.71 1.33
CA TYR A 111 -5.98 -4.03 0.00
C TYR A 111 -4.48 -3.73 -0.12
N LEU A 112 -4.01 -2.62 0.44
CA LEU A 112 -2.59 -2.30 0.48
C LEU A 112 -1.80 -3.36 1.25
N TYR A 113 -2.28 -3.75 2.45
CA TYR A 113 -1.69 -4.82 3.25
C TYR A 113 -1.59 -6.14 2.47
N LYS A 114 -2.67 -6.58 1.82
CA LYS A 114 -2.67 -7.80 0.99
C LYS A 114 -1.64 -7.75 -0.13
N ASN A 115 -1.51 -6.61 -0.81
CA ASN A 115 -0.52 -6.45 -1.87
C ASN A 115 0.92 -6.44 -1.32
N ILE A 116 1.16 -5.85 -0.15
CA ILE A 116 2.48 -5.90 0.53
C ILE A 116 2.83 -7.34 0.87
N TYR A 117 1.91 -8.07 1.51
CA TYR A 117 2.08 -9.47 1.87
C TYR A 117 2.38 -10.34 0.63
N GLN A 118 1.55 -10.24 -0.42
CA GLN A 118 1.79 -11.00 -1.64
C GLN A 118 3.12 -10.64 -2.30
N SER A 119 3.48 -9.37 -2.32
CA SER A 119 4.73 -8.91 -2.95
C SER A 119 5.96 -9.42 -2.19
N ILE A 120 5.95 -9.46 -0.86
CA ILE A 120 7.09 -9.97 -0.08
C ILE A 120 7.19 -11.49 -0.19
N GLU A 121 6.08 -12.21 -0.16
CA GLU A 121 6.03 -13.66 -0.40
C GLU A 121 6.54 -14.03 -1.79
N ASP A 122 6.18 -13.27 -2.83
CA ASP A 122 6.65 -13.46 -4.20
C ASP A 122 8.19 -13.29 -4.29
N LEU A 123 8.77 -12.34 -3.54
CA LEU A 123 10.22 -12.14 -3.48
C LEU A 123 10.92 -13.29 -2.75
N ILE A 124 10.34 -13.77 -1.65
CA ILE A 124 10.92 -14.81 -0.80
C ILE A 124 10.87 -16.18 -1.49
N THR A 125 9.77 -16.48 -2.18
CA THR A 125 9.58 -17.75 -2.89
C THR A 125 10.43 -17.83 -4.17
N GLY A 126 10.85 -16.70 -4.73
CA GLY A 126 11.72 -16.67 -5.90
C GLY A 126 11.01 -17.02 -7.21
N ASN A 127 9.69 -16.77 -7.31
CA ASN A 127 8.91 -16.99 -8.53
C ASN A 127 9.18 -15.88 -9.57
N GLU A 128 10.43 -15.75 -10.03
CA GLU A 128 10.85 -14.75 -11.03
C GLU A 128 10.04 -14.84 -12.34
N GLN A 129 9.59 -16.06 -12.69
CA GLN A 129 8.85 -16.35 -13.93
C GLN A 129 7.41 -15.84 -13.95
N GLU A 130 6.82 -15.51 -12.80
CA GLU A 130 5.45 -14.95 -12.72
C GLU A 130 5.43 -13.42 -12.68
N ILE A 131 6.50 -12.79 -12.19
CA ILE A 131 6.62 -11.33 -12.10
C ILE A 131 6.59 -10.70 -13.50
N ASP A 132 7.28 -11.31 -14.47
CA ASP A 132 7.27 -10.85 -15.86
C ASP A 132 5.96 -11.14 -16.60
N LYS A 133 5.23 -12.18 -16.21
CA LYS A 133 3.87 -12.44 -16.70
C LYS A 133 2.89 -11.40 -16.13
N LYS A 134 2.91 -11.13 -14.82
CA LYS A 134 2.08 -10.09 -14.17
C LYS A 134 2.31 -8.68 -14.76
N LYS A 135 3.55 -8.33 -15.16
CA LYS A 135 3.85 -7.08 -15.89
C LYS A 135 3.10 -6.96 -17.22
N LYS A 136 2.99 -8.05 -17.98
CA LYS A 136 2.23 -8.11 -19.24
C LYS A 136 0.72 -8.11 -19.00
N THR A 137 0.23 -8.89 -18.03
CA THR A 137 -1.21 -8.99 -17.74
C THR A 137 -1.79 -7.68 -17.19
N SER A 138 -1.04 -6.94 -16.36
CA SER A 138 -1.50 -5.66 -15.80
C SER A 138 -1.66 -4.57 -16.86
N SER A 139 -0.78 -4.56 -17.87
CA SER A 139 -0.91 -3.66 -19.04
C SER A 139 -2.11 -4.07 -19.94
N MET A 140 -2.39 -5.37 -20.05
CA MET A 140 -3.51 -5.89 -20.84
C MET A 140 -4.88 -5.65 -20.17
N ASN A 141 -4.96 -5.77 -18.84
CA ASN A 141 -6.20 -5.57 -18.08
C ASN A 141 -6.65 -4.10 -18.06
N TYR A 142 -5.71 -3.14 -18.02
CA TYR A 142 -6.05 -1.71 -18.07
C TYR A 142 -6.64 -1.29 -19.43
N VAL A 143 -6.14 -1.87 -20.52
CA VAL A 143 -6.67 -1.64 -21.88
C VAL A 143 -8.07 -2.25 -22.01
N ASN A 144 -8.31 -3.43 -21.45
CA ASN A 144 -9.60 -4.10 -21.54
C ASN A 144 -10.71 -3.37 -20.74
N ASP A 145 -10.40 -2.85 -19.56
CA ASP A 145 -11.34 -2.10 -18.72
C ASP A 145 -11.73 -0.74 -19.36
N GLN A 146 -10.76 -0.02 -19.94
CA GLN A 146 -11.03 1.19 -20.74
C GLN A 146 -11.89 0.89 -21.98
N SER A 147 -11.69 -0.28 -22.60
CA SER A 147 -12.47 -0.71 -23.77
C SER A 147 -13.93 -0.97 -23.41
N GLN A 148 -14.18 -1.59 -22.25
CA GLN A 148 -15.55 -1.83 -21.75
C GLN A 148 -16.23 -0.50 -21.39
N VAL A 149 -15.54 0.40 -20.69
CA VAL A 149 -16.06 1.74 -20.35
C VAL A 149 -16.36 2.55 -21.62
N ASN A 150 -15.50 2.54 -22.63
CA ASN A 150 -15.75 3.24 -23.89
C ASN A 150 -16.91 2.62 -24.67
N THR A 151 -17.02 1.28 -24.68
CA THR A 151 -18.15 0.57 -25.31
C THR A 151 -19.48 0.88 -24.61
N GLU A 152 -19.49 1.02 -23.28
CA GLU A 152 -20.67 1.43 -22.52
C GLU A 152 -21.05 2.89 -22.77
N ILE A 153 -20.07 3.80 -22.89
CA ILE A 153 -20.29 5.20 -23.24
C ILE A 153 -20.88 5.32 -24.65
N ASP A 154 -20.35 4.59 -25.63
CA ASP A 154 -20.85 4.62 -27.00
C ASP A 154 -22.27 4.01 -27.11
N ASN A 155 -22.52 2.90 -26.41
CA ASN A 155 -23.87 2.33 -26.27
C ASN A 155 -24.85 3.26 -25.52
N SER A 156 -24.37 4.13 -24.63
CA SER A 156 -25.20 5.14 -23.98
C SER A 156 -25.54 6.32 -24.90
N LYS A 157 -24.60 6.70 -25.79
CA LYS A 157 -24.84 7.73 -26.82
C LYS A 157 -25.84 7.27 -27.86
N GLU A 158 -25.74 6.05 -28.38
CA GLU A 158 -26.71 5.50 -29.34
C GLU A 158 -28.13 5.38 -28.74
N ARG A 159 -28.25 5.00 -27.46
CA ARG A 159 -29.54 4.98 -26.73
C ARG A 159 -30.15 6.36 -26.53
N ASN A 160 -29.32 7.40 -26.41
CA ASN A 160 -29.78 8.77 -26.28
C ASN A 160 -30.13 9.40 -27.64
N GLU A 161 -29.38 9.07 -28.71
CA GLU A 161 -29.69 9.51 -30.08
C GLU A 161 -30.99 8.89 -30.61
N THR A 162 -31.24 7.61 -30.33
CA THR A 162 -32.50 6.93 -30.68
C THR A 162 -33.71 7.50 -29.93
N LYS A 163 -33.52 7.99 -28.69
CA LYS A 163 -34.54 8.72 -27.92
C LYS A 163 -34.85 10.11 -28.49
N THR A 164 -33.87 10.78 -29.11
CA THR A 164 -34.08 12.10 -29.75
C THR A 164 -34.60 12.01 -31.19
N LYS A 165 -34.61 10.82 -31.80
CA LYS A 165 -34.97 10.61 -33.22
C LYS A 165 -36.47 10.37 -33.46
N TRP A 166 -37.25 10.10 -32.42
CA TRP A 166 -38.71 10.10 -32.46
C TRP A 166 -39.21 11.04 -31.36
N GLY A 167 -39.60 12.26 -31.75
CA GLY A 167 -39.85 13.37 -30.86
C GLY A 167 -40.88 13.08 -29.76
N VAL A 168 -40.54 13.48 -28.55
CA VAL A 168 -41.52 13.93 -27.56
C VAL A 168 -41.81 15.39 -27.90
N CYS A 169 -43.00 15.64 -28.44
CA CYS A 169 -43.68 16.93 -28.34
C CYS A 169 -44.09 17.19 -26.89
#